data_AF-A0A4Q5XBT6-F1
#
_entry.id   AF-A0A4Q5XBT6-F1
#
_cell.length_a   1.000
_cell.length_b   1.000
_cell.length_c   1.000
_cell.angle_alpha   90.00
_cell.angle_beta   90.00
_cell.angle_gamma   90.00
#
_symmetry.space_group_name_H-M   'P 1'
#
loop_
_entity.id
_entity.type
_entity.pdbx_description
1 polymer ?
#
loop_
_entity_poly.entity_id
_entity_poly.type
_entity_poly.pdbx_seq_one_letter_code
_entity_poly.pdbx_strand_id
1 'polypeptide(L)'
;MTLLPGLCVECARVQLVPIDEARVRSCSCEKCGAPVRVVPGCSYAESEREHFRELCDIVGEAHVSAAEASSLAQELERATWKGSYLRLFDTLTARLPGLVPLQVSAGRNPAAQQRVLEMLRNVLEAAASACHASSQYPVVADPTVPHSRRA
;
A
#
# COMPACT_ATOMS: atom_id res chain seq x y z
N MET A 1 -11.31 14.25 -9.67
CA MET A 1 -9.86 13.97 -9.83
C MET A 1 -9.64 12.50 -9.52
N THR A 2 -8.83 11.81 -10.32
CA THR A 2 -8.57 10.37 -10.18
C THR A 2 -7.19 10.16 -9.58
N LEU A 3 -7.13 9.34 -8.54
CA LEU A 3 -5.93 9.00 -7.80
C LEU A 3 -5.56 7.54 -8.02
N LEU A 4 -4.26 7.24 -8.00
CA LEU A 4 -3.70 5.90 -8.09
C LEU A 4 -2.89 5.59 -6.83
N PRO A 5 -2.84 4.34 -6.36
CA PRO A 5 -1.95 3.96 -5.27
C PRO A 5 -0.49 4.03 -5.74
N GLY A 6 0.33 4.64 -4.90
CA GLY A 6 1.77 4.76 -5.07
C GLY A 6 2.50 4.25 -3.83
N LEU A 7 3.68 3.71 -4.03
CA LEU A 7 4.56 3.22 -2.98
C LEU A 7 5.88 4.00 -3.01
N CYS A 8 6.26 4.57 -1.88
CA CYS A 8 7.56 5.19 -1.70
C CYS A 8 8.68 4.15 -1.77
N VAL A 9 9.72 4.43 -2.55
CA VAL A 9 10.86 3.52 -2.71
C VAL A 9 11.76 3.43 -1.48
N GLU A 10 11.77 4.45 -0.63
CA GLU A 10 12.63 4.53 0.56
C GLU A 10 11.91 4.07 1.84
N CYS A 11 10.80 4.73 2.19
CA CYS A 11 10.10 4.46 3.46
C CYS A 11 9.00 3.41 3.36
N ALA A 12 8.81 2.79 2.18
CA ALA A 12 7.77 1.78 1.91
C ALA A 12 6.34 2.22 2.25
N ARG A 13 6.09 3.53 2.43
CA ARG A 13 4.75 4.05 2.66
C ARG A 13 3.93 4.04 1.38
N VAL A 14 2.70 3.60 1.51
CA VAL A 14 1.67 3.69 0.48
C VAL A 14 0.99 5.06 0.58
N GLN A 15 0.72 5.70 -0.54
CA GLN A 15 -0.02 6.96 -0.63
C GLN A 15 -0.83 7.01 -1.93
N LEU A 16 -1.78 7.93 -2.04
CA LEU A 16 -2.47 8.19 -3.29
C LEU A 16 -1.76 9.28 -4.09
N VAL A 17 -1.55 9.04 -5.38
CA VAL A 17 -0.94 9.99 -6.32
C VAL A 17 -1.92 10.40 -7.41
N PRO A 18 -2.02 11.69 -7.77
CA PRO A 18 -2.80 12.11 -8.94
C PRO A 18 -2.35 11.41 -10.22
N ILE A 19 -3.30 10.98 -11.04
CA ILE A 19 -2.99 10.28 -12.31
C ILE A 19 -2.12 11.11 -13.25
N ASP A 20 -2.28 12.44 -13.24
CA ASP A 20 -1.51 13.34 -14.09
C ASP A 20 -0.04 13.40 -13.67
N GLU A 21 0.24 13.43 -12.36
CA GLU A 21 1.61 13.39 -11.80
C GLU A 21 2.26 12.01 -12.02
N ALA A 22 1.46 10.94 -11.89
CA ALA A 22 1.90 9.57 -12.12
C ALA A 22 2.41 9.35 -13.55
N ARG A 23 1.77 9.99 -14.55
CA ARG A 23 2.16 9.90 -15.97
C ARG A 23 3.52 10.52 -16.26
N VAL A 24 3.85 11.62 -15.59
CA VAL A 24 5.13 12.33 -15.75
C VAL A 24 6.21 11.84 -14.79
N ARG A 25 5.91 10.84 -13.95
CA ARG A 25 6.82 10.25 -12.93
C ARG A 25 7.41 11.28 -11.97
N SER A 26 6.63 12.32 -11.62
CA SER A 26 7.08 13.41 -10.73
C SER A 26 6.58 13.26 -9.30
N CYS A 27 6.03 12.11 -8.92
CA CYS A 27 5.44 11.92 -7.60
C CYS A 27 6.53 11.70 -6.53
N SER A 28 6.48 12.50 -5.47
CA SER A 28 7.32 12.37 -4.29
C SER A 28 6.51 11.92 -3.08
N CYS A 29 7.16 11.21 -2.17
CA CYS A 29 6.54 10.75 -0.95
C CYS A 29 6.27 11.93 -0.02
N GLU A 30 5.04 12.03 0.50
CA GLU A 30 4.64 13.12 1.40
C GLU A 30 5.42 13.12 2.72
N LYS A 31 6.01 11.98 3.12
CA LYS A 31 6.77 11.84 4.37
C LYS A 31 8.27 12.12 4.22
N CYS A 32 8.92 11.54 3.21
CA CYS A 32 10.38 11.60 3.07
C CYS A 32 10.87 12.28 1.79
N GLY A 33 9.98 12.72 0.90
CA GLY A 33 10.32 13.36 -0.37
C GLY A 33 10.86 12.43 -1.46
N ALA A 34 11.17 11.18 -1.14
CA ALA A 34 11.72 10.20 -2.09
C ALA A 34 10.71 9.85 -3.21
N PRO A 35 11.17 9.36 -4.37
CA PRO A 35 10.30 8.98 -5.47
C PRO A 35 9.23 7.96 -5.08
N VAL A 36 8.05 8.09 -5.68
CA VAL A 36 6.93 7.17 -5.51
C VAL A 36 6.66 6.46 -6.82
N ARG A 37 6.68 5.12 -6.77
CA ARG A 37 6.29 4.30 -7.91
C ARG A 37 4.80 3.97 -7.82
N VAL A 38 4.09 4.04 -8.95
CA VAL A 38 2.69 3.61 -9.01
C VAL A 38 2.62 2.10 -8.84
N VAL A 39 1.70 1.65 -7.99
CA VAL A 39 1.41 0.23 -7.79
C VAL A 39 0.18 -0.14 -8.63
N PRO A 40 0.18 -1.30 -9.33
CA PRO A 40 -1.03 -1.79 -9.99
C PRO A 40 -2.18 -1.94 -8.99
N GLY A 41 -3.38 -1.49 -9.35
CA GLY A 41 -4.53 -1.58 -8.45
C GLY A 41 -5.72 -0.75 -8.94
N CYS A 42 -6.67 -0.54 -8.03
CA CYS A 42 -7.83 0.30 -8.29
C CYS A 42 -7.46 1.79 -8.35
N SER A 43 -8.27 2.57 -9.06
CA SER A 43 -8.27 4.02 -8.94
C SER A 43 -9.25 4.47 -7.85
N TYR A 44 -8.99 5.66 -7.33
CA TYR A 44 -9.74 6.26 -6.23
C TYR A 44 -10.21 7.66 -6.59
N ALA A 45 -11.36 8.05 -6.07
CA ALA A 45 -11.84 9.42 -6.11
C ALA A 45 -11.15 10.26 -5.04
N GLU A 46 -11.10 11.58 -5.24
CA GLU A 46 -10.53 12.51 -4.26
C GLU A 46 -11.21 12.41 -2.88
N SER A 47 -12.52 12.16 -2.84
CA SER A 47 -13.28 11.95 -1.60
C SER A 47 -12.85 10.72 -0.79
N GLU A 48 -12.07 9.82 -1.39
CA GLU A 48 -11.59 8.60 -0.74
C GLU A 48 -10.18 8.77 -0.17
N ARG A 49 -9.52 9.91 -0.44
CA ARG A 49 -8.13 10.16 -0.02
C ARG A 49 -7.95 10.03 1.49
N GLU A 50 -8.86 10.59 2.27
CA GLU A 50 -8.75 10.58 3.73
C GLU A 50 -8.86 9.17 4.30
N HIS A 51 -9.86 8.39 3.86
CA HIS A 51 -10.03 6.99 4.25
C HIS A 51 -8.81 6.15 3.85
N PHE A 52 -8.27 6.36 2.65
CA PHE A 52 -7.09 5.63 2.19
C PHE A 52 -5.85 5.97 3.03
N ARG A 53 -5.66 7.25 3.38
CA ARG A 53 -4.56 7.69 4.24
C ARG A 53 -4.67 7.06 5.63
N GLU A 54 -5.87 7.09 6.23
CA GLU A 54 -6.14 6.46 7.53
C GLU A 54 -5.79 4.96 7.49
N LEU A 55 -6.19 4.24 6.44
CA LEU A 55 -5.81 2.83 6.27
C LEU A 55 -4.29 2.63 6.15
N CYS A 56 -3.58 3.52 5.45
CA CYS A 56 -2.12 3.46 5.35
C CYS A 56 -1.45 3.66 6.71
N ASP A 57 -1.95 4.60 7.52
CA ASP A 57 -1.42 4.83 8.86
C ASP A 57 -1.72 3.65 9.79
N ILE A 58 -2.93 3.07 9.75
CA ILE A 58 -3.28 1.86 10.52
C ILE A 58 -2.35 0.69 10.19
N VAL A 59 -2.11 0.41 8.90
CA VAL A 59 -1.21 -0.66 8.48
C VAL A 59 0.25 -0.36 8.87
N GLY A 60 0.66 0.91 8.76
CA GLY A 60 2.01 1.34 9.13
C GLY A 60 2.29 1.26 10.63
N GLU A 61 1.33 1.64 11.47
CA GLU A 61 1.43 1.59 12.94
C GLU A 61 1.37 0.17 13.48
N ALA A 62 0.64 -0.73 12.81
CA ALA A 62 0.59 -2.14 13.17
C ALA A 62 1.90 -2.89 12.85
N HIS A 63 2.89 -2.24 12.26
CA HIS A 63 4.18 -2.83 11.89
C HIS A 63 4.06 -4.14 11.09
N VAL A 64 3.04 -4.23 10.24
CA VAL A 64 2.75 -5.43 9.44
C VAL A 64 3.93 -5.73 8.52
N SER A 65 4.53 -6.91 8.67
CA SER A 65 5.60 -7.35 7.77
C SER A 65 5.06 -7.62 6.36
N ALA A 66 5.90 -7.62 5.33
CA ALA A 66 5.42 -7.90 3.96
C ALA A 66 4.81 -9.31 3.80
N ALA A 67 5.31 -10.30 4.54
CA ALA A 67 4.75 -11.65 4.53
C ALA A 67 3.34 -11.66 5.15
N GLU A 68 3.15 -10.98 6.28
CA GLU A 68 1.83 -10.82 6.90
C GLU A 68 0.89 -10.00 6.02
N ALA A 69 1.37 -8.92 5.40
CA ALA A 69 0.59 -8.09 4.49
C ALA A 69 0.10 -8.91 3.29
N SER A 70 0.96 -9.76 2.72
CA SER A 70 0.59 -10.68 1.64
C SER A 70 -0.45 -11.70 2.10
N SER A 71 -0.28 -12.31 3.28
CA SER A 71 -1.24 -13.26 3.86
C SER A 71 -2.61 -12.61 4.09
N LEU A 72 -2.63 -11.41 4.69
CA LEU A 72 -3.85 -10.65 4.96
C LEU A 72 -4.55 -10.22 3.67
N ALA A 73 -3.81 -9.79 2.64
CA ALA A 73 -4.38 -9.46 1.34
C ALA A 73 -5.07 -10.67 0.68
N GLN A 74 -4.45 -11.86 0.75
CA GLN A 74 -5.06 -13.10 0.25
C GLN A 74 -6.28 -13.53 1.08
N GLU A 75 -6.23 -13.38 2.40
CA GLU A 75 -7.38 -13.64 3.29
C GLU A 75 -8.55 -12.72 2.93
N LEU A 76 -8.29 -11.43 2.74
CA LEU A 76 -9.25 -10.42 2.30
C LEU A 76 -9.89 -10.80 0.96
N GLU A 77 -9.07 -11.08 -0.04
CA GLU A 77 -9.54 -11.44 -1.39
C GLU A 77 -10.50 -12.64 -1.36
N ARG A 78 -10.10 -13.72 -0.67
CA ARG A 78 -10.93 -14.93 -0.51
C ARG A 78 -12.22 -14.67 0.25
N ALA A 79 -12.17 -13.81 1.26
CA ALA A 79 -13.33 -13.50 2.08
C ALA A 79 -14.30 -12.53 1.38
N THR A 80 -13.80 -11.59 0.58
CA THR A 80 -14.64 -10.72 -0.26
C THR A 80 -15.47 -11.53 -1.25
N TRP A 81 -14.92 -12.60 -1.83
CA TRP A 81 -15.68 -13.51 -2.71
C TRP A 81 -16.86 -14.20 -2.03
N LYS A 82 -16.79 -14.42 -0.72
CA LYS A 82 -17.84 -15.11 0.06
C LYS A 82 -18.95 -14.16 0.55
N GLY A 83 -18.79 -12.84 0.37
CA GLY A 83 -19.79 -11.83 0.74
C GLY A 83 -20.02 -11.64 2.25
N SER A 84 -19.16 -12.19 3.13
CA SER A 84 -19.31 -12.07 4.59
C SER A 84 -18.43 -10.94 5.16
N TYR A 85 -18.72 -9.70 4.77
CA TYR A 85 -17.89 -8.53 5.09
C TYR A 85 -17.83 -8.20 6.58
N LEU A 86 -18.94 -8.38 7.31
CA LEU A 86 -19.02 -8.02 8.73
C LEU A 86 -18.12 -8.90 9.61
N ARG A 87 -18.13 -10.22 9.40
CA ARG A 87 -17.25 -11.15 10.12
C ARG A 87 -15.78 -10.94 9.77
N LEU A 88 -15.51 -10.58 8.51
CA LEU A 88 -14.17 -10.26 8.06
C LEU A 88 -13.64 -9.00 8.75
N PHE A 89 -14.48 -7.96 8.85
CA PHE A 89 -14.18 -6.79 9.65
C PHE A 89 -13.83 -7.18 11.09
N ASP A 90 -14.72 -7.87 11.81
CA ASP A 90 -14.47 -8.26 13.22
C ASP A 90 -13.12 -8.98 13.41
N THR A 91 -12.76 -9.87 12.47
CA THR A 91 -11.48 -10.59 12.50
C THR A 91 -10.28 -9.66 12.27
N LEU A 92 -10.41 -8.74 11.32
CA LEU A 92 -9.36 -7.76 11.01
C LEU A 92 -9.21 -6.73 12.11
N THR A 93 -10.31 -6.28 12.73
CA THR A 93 -10.28 -5.32 13.83
C THR A 93 -9.60 -5.89 15.08
N ALA A 94 -9.66 -7.21 15.28
CA ALA A 94 -8.91 -7.87 16.34
C ALA A 94 -7.38 -7.82 16.12
N ARG A 95 -6.93 -7.78 14.85
CA ARG A 95 -5.50 -7.68 14.49
C ARG A 95 -5.04 -6.23 14.29
N LEU A 96 -5.93 -5.39 13.79
CA LEU A 96 -5.71 -3.99 13.44
C LEU A 96 -6.77 -3.14 14.16
N PRO A 97 -6.59 -2.85 15.46
CA PRO A 97 -7.57 -2.12 16.26
C PRO A 97 -7.91 -0.73 15.70
N GLY A 98 -6.99 -0.13 14.94
CA GLY A 98 -7.22 1.13 14.24
C GLY A 98 -8.35 1.07 13.21
N LEU A 99 -8.83 -0.12 12.81
CA LEU A 99 -9.98 -0.26 11.90
C LEU A 99 -11.35 -0.02 12.58
N VAL A 100 -11.43 0.04 13.92
CA VAL A 100 -12.72 0.22 14.62
C VAL A 100 -13.51 1.43 14.12
N PRO A 101 -12.92 2.64 13.98
CA PRO A 101 -13.66 3.81 13.52
C PRO A 101 -14.22 3.63 12.10
N LEU A 102 -13.43 3.04 11.20
CA LEU A 102 -13.85 2.74 9.84
C LEU A 102 -14.97 1.69 9.78
N GLN A 103 -14.92 0.67 10.66
CA GLN A 103 -15.98 -0.32 10.81
C GLN A 103 -17.29 0.34 11.26
N VAL A 104 -17.21 1.25 12.24
CA VAL A 104 -18.37 1.98 12.76
C VAL A 104 -18.95 2.92 11.70
N SER A 105 -18.09 3.64 10.98
CA SER A 105 -18.46 4.53 9.87
C SER A 105 -19.16 3.79 8.72
N ALA A 106 -18.63 2.63 8.32
CA ALA A 106 -19.26 1.79 7.31
C ALA A 106 -20.59 1.18 7.80
N GLY A 107 -20.74 1.00 9.11
CA GLY A 107 -21.97 0.53 9.75
C GLY A 107 -22.42 -0.82 9.21
N ARG A 108 -23.71 -0.93 8.83
CA ARG A 108 -24.29 -2.13 8.18
C ARG A 108 -24.42 -1.99 6.66
N ASN A 109 -23.81 -0.97 6.06
CA ASN A 109 -23.88 -0.77 4.62
C ASN A 109 -22.87 -1.70 3.92
N PRO A 110 -23.32 -2.74 3.19
CA PRO A 110 -22.42 -3.72 2.60
C PRO A 110 -21.51 -3.11 1.53
N ALA A 111 -21.99 -2.10 0.78
CA ALA A 111 -21.19 -1.42 -0.23
C ALA A 111 -20.06 -0.59 0.41
N ALA A 112 -20.35 0.10 1.51
CA ALA A 112 -19.33 0.84 2.26
C ALA A 112 -18.29 -0.11 2.89
N GLN A 113 -18.75 -1.20 3.50
CA GLN A 113 -17.86 -2.22 4.07
C GLN A 113 -16.95 -2.84 3.01
N GLN A 114 -17.52 -3.28 1.89
CA GLN A 114 -16.76 -3.82 0.77
C GLN A 114 -15.72 -2.80 0.28
N ARG A 115 -16.10 -1.53 0.14
CA ARG A 115 -15.20 -0.49 -0.35
C ARG A 115 -14.00 -0.27 0.57
N VAL A 116 -14.22 -0.24 1.89
CA VAL A 116 -13.12 -0.13 2.87
C VAL A 116 -12.21 -1.36 2.82
N LEU A 117 -12.77 -2.55 2.71
CA LEU A 117 -12.00 -3.80 2.62
C LEU A 117 -11.17 -3.87 1.32
N GLU A 118 -11.70 -3.41 0.20
CA GLU A 118 -10.97 -3.28 -1.07
C GLU A 118 -9.82 -2.27 -0.96
N MET A 119 -10.05 -1.12 -0.31
CA MET A 119 -8.98 -0.15 -0.03
C MET A 119 -7.89 -0.77 0.83
N LEU A 120 -8.26 -1.44 1.93
CA LEU A 120 -7.33 -2.10 2.82
C LEU A 120 -6.52 -3.18 2.10
N ARG A 121 -7.16 -4.00 1.25
CA ARG A 121 -6.49 -5.02 0.45
C ARG A 121 -5.40 -4.38 -0.42
N ASN A 122 -5.73 -3.32 -1.16
CA ASN A 122 -4.76 -2.65 -2.04
C ASN A 122 -3.59 -2.03 -1.26
N VAL A 123 -3.84 -1.49 -0.06
CA VAL A 123 -2.76 -1.02 0.84
C VAL A 123 -1.84 -2.16 1.24
N LEU A 124 -2.40 -3.32 1.62
CA LEU A 124 -1.63 -4.51 2.01
C LEU A 124 -0.84 -5.11 0.83
N GLU A 125 -1.43 -5.15 -0.37
CA GLU A 125 -0.74 -5.60 -1.59
C GLU A 125 0.45 -4.69 -1.95
N ALA A 126 0.25 -3.37 -1.82
CA ALA A 126 1.32 -2.39 -2.03
C ALA A 126 2.43 -2.54 -0.98
N ALA A 127 2.08 -2.73 0.29
CA ALA A 127 3.03 -2.97 1.37
C ALA A 127 3.82 -4.29 1.16
N ALA A 128 3.16 -5.37 0.77
CA ALA A 128 3.80 -6.63 0.44
C ALA A 128 4.79 -6.48 -0.73
N SER A 129 4.43 -5.68 -1.74
CA SER A 129 5.26 -5.41 -2.91
C SER A 129 6.52 -4.58 -2.61
N ALA A 130 6.57 -3.87 -1.48
CA ALA A 130 7.72 -3.05 -1.09
C ALA A 130 8.96 -3.89 -0.78
N CYS A 131 8.79 -5.05 -0.12
CA CYS A 131 9.91 -5.91 0.22
C CYS A 131 10.52 -6.62 -1.00
N HIS A 132 9.71 -6.94 -2.02
CA HIS A 132 10.24 -7.58 -3.24
C HIS A 132 11.17 -6.67 -4.04
N ALA A 133 10.94 -5.36 -4.02
CA ALA A 133 11.80 -4.40 -4.73
C ALA A 133 13.19 -4.26 -4.08
N SER A 134 13.29 -4.41 -2.75
CA SER A 134 14.58 -4.37 -2.04
C SER A 134 15.46 -5.60 -2.31
N SER A 135 14.86 -6.74 -2.68
CA SER A 135 15.60 -7.98 -2.95
C SER A 135 16.11 -8.10 -4.40
N GLN A 136 15.71 -7.20 -5.31
CA GLN A 136 16.03 -7.32 -6.74
C GLN A 136 17.19 -6.45 -7.25
N TYR A 137 17.93 -5.78 -6.36
CA TYR A 137 19.24 -5.24 -6.71
C TYR A 137 20.33 -6.20 -6.22
N PRO A 138 20.82 -7.16 -7.03
CA PRO A 138 22.20 -7.58 -6.85
C PRO A 138 23.04 -6.32 -7.03
N VAL A 139 23.80 -5.97 -6.00
CA VAL A 139 24.90 -5.01 -6.11
C VAL A 139 25.78 -5.52 -7.25
N VAL A 140 25.63 -4.95 -8.44
CA VAL A 140 26.61 -5.10 -9.50
C VAL A 140 27.82 -4.36 -8.97
N ALA A 141 28.72 -5.12 -8.35
CA ALA A 141 30.02 -4.63 -7.96
C ALA A 141 30.65 -3.99 -9.19
N ASP A 142 30.90 -2.69 -9.07
CA ASP A 142 31.59 -1.89 -10.09
C ASP A 142 32.92 -2.60 -10.42
N PRO A 143 33.18 -3.00 -11.69
CA PRO A 143 34.44 -3.59 -12.04
C PRO A 143 35.53 -2.53 -11.89
N THR A 144 36.25 -2.64 -10.77
CA THR A 144 37.55 -2.03 -10.45
C THR A 144 38.28 -1.58 -11.71
N VAL A 145 38.33 -0.28 -11.96
CA VAL A 145 39.15 0.32 -13.03
C VAL A 145 40.62 0.15 -12.62
N PRO A 146 41.46 -0.59 -13.37
CA PRO A 146 42.88 -0.62 -13.08
C PRO A 146 43.50 0.71 -13.50
N HIS A 147 43.98 1.48 -12.53
CA HIS A 147 44.92 2.57 -12.76
C HIS A 147 46.23 1.99 -13.29
N SER A 148 46.41 1.98 -14.61
CA SER A 148 47.72 1.84 -15.23
C SER A 148 48.51 3.13 -15.01
N ARG A 149 49.40 3.09 -14.00
CA ARG A 149 50.50 4.04 -13.88
C ARG A 149 51.54 3.76 -14.98
N ARG A 150 51.81 4.83 -15.73
CA ARG A 150 53.05 5.21 -16.45
C ARG A 150 54.21 4.21 -16.51
N ALA A 151 54.78 4.09 -17.71
CA ALA A 151 56.18 4.45 -17.94
C ALA A 151 56.23 5.42 -19.12
#